data_AF-A0AAN8Z9H0-F1
#
_entry.id   AF-A0AAN8Z9H0-F1
#
_cell.length_a   1.000
_cell.length_b   1.000
_cell.length_c   1.000
_cell.angle_alpha   90.00
_cell.angle_beta   90.00
_cell.angle_gamma   90.00
#
_symmetry.space_group_name_H-M   'P 1'
#
loop_
_entity.id
_entity.type
_entity.pdbx_description
1 polymer ?
#
loop_
_entity_poly.entity_id
_entity_poly.type
_entity_poly.pdbx_seq_one_letter_code
_entity_poly.pdbx_strand_id
1 'polypeptide(L)'
;MHYKKFASRLLHRQPNAGASVNSQILREVSQCAENMNGVKEGRWKSTLTFYRPMIARYALTSELRRDFLGFSMHDQPNKYYFIIRAQRLVLEADLLIQTIMEKLQSYKMRVALNFEGIQYRLGDFQVRVGKVALINSESEGNCFG
;
A
#
# COMPACT_ATOMS: atom_id res chain seq x y z
N MET A 1 -9.55 1.58 30.55
CA MET A 1 -9.25 1.77 29.11
C MET A 1 -8.19 0.73 28.72
N HIS A 2 -8.62 -0.43 28.19
CA HIS A 2 -7.69 -1.52 27.87
C HIS A 2 -7.03 -1.27 26.51
N TYR A 3 -5.76 -0.91 26.51
CA TYR A 3 -4.95 -0.92 25.29
C TYR A 3 -4.67 -2.38 24.90
N LYS A 4 -5.41 -2.91 23.91
CA LYS A 4 -4.96 -4.13 23.21
C LYS A 4 -3.75 -3.77 22.36
N LYS A 5 -2.57 -4.27 22.76
CA LYS A 5 -1.38 -4.26 21.91
C LYS A 5 -1.61 -5.29 20.80
N PHE A 6 -1.86 -4.82 19.59
CA PHE A 6 -1.85 -5.67 18.41
C PHE A 6 -0.42 -5.70 17.88
N ALA A 7 0.16 -6.89 17.78
CA ALA A 7 1.44 -7.09 17.12
C ALA A 7 1.18 -7.33 15.63
N SER A 8 1.72 -6.46 14.78
CA SER A 8 1.70 -6.65 13.32
C SER A 8 3.10 -7.00 12.84
N ARG A 9 3.18 -7.89 11.84
CA ARG A 9 4.41 -8.26 11.14
C ARG A 9 4.12 -8.25 9.65
N LEU A 10 5.02 -7.62 8.89
CA LEU A 10 5.01 -7.65 7.43
C LEU A 10 6.22 -8.46 6.97
N LEU A 11 5.97 -9.50 6.18
CA LEU A 11 7.00 -10.30 5.55
C LEU A 11 6.90 -10.05 4.04
N HIS A 12 8.01 -9.64 3.43
CA HIS A 12 8.11 -9.38 2.00
C HIS A 12 9.14 -10.32 1.39
N ARG A 13 8.76 -11.00 0.31
CA ARG A 13 9.65 -11.81 -0.51
C ARG A 13 9.73 -11.22 -1.91
N GLN A 14 10.95 -10.89 -2.33
CA GLN A 14 11.25 -10.55 -3.72
C GLN A 14 11.71 -11.83 -4.46
N PRO A 15 11.22 -12.12 -5.67
CA PRO A 15 11.81 -13.18 -6.49
C PRO A 15 13.26 -12.86 -6.84
N ASN A 16 14.04 -13.90 -7.11
CA ASN A 16 15.38 -13.74 -7.67
C ASN A 16 15.29 -13.11 -9.07
N ALA A 17 16.34 -12.38 -9.49
CA ALA A 17 16.40 -11.79 -10.82
C ALA A 17 16.11 -12.85 -11.91
N GLY A 18 15.17 -12.55 -12.82
CA GLY A 18 14.74 -13.46 -13.88
C GLY A 18 13.61 -14.43 -13.50
N ALA A 19 13.21 -14.53 -12.23
CA ALA A 19 12.03 -15.28 -11.82
C ALA A 19 10.82 -14.35 -11.73
N SER A 20 9.75 -14.63 -12.48
CA SER A 20 8.47 -13.94 -12.25
C SER A 20 7.84 -14.44 -10.95
N VAL A 21 7.08 -13.59 -10.25
CA VAL A 21 6.17 -14.06 -9.19
C VAL A 21 5.13 -14.96 -9.87
N ASN A 22 5.42 -16.25 -9.98
CA ASN A 22 4.46 -17.21 -10.47
C ASN A 22 3.38 -17.39 -9.39
N SER A 23 2.12 -17.47 -9.83
CA SER A 23 0.97 -17.86 -9.01
C SER A 23 1.22 -19.07 -8.11
N GLN A 24 2.17 -19.93 -8.46
CA GLN A 24 2.61 -21.06 -7.67
C GLN A 24 3.06 -20.69 -6.25
N ILE A 25 3.88 -19.65 -6.05
CA ILE A 25 4.36 -19.27 -4.71
C ILE A 25 3.18 -18.83 -3.83
N LEU A 26 2.25 -18.04 -4.40
CA LEU A 26 1.06 -17.64 -3.68
C LEU A 26 0.20 -18.85 -3.30
N ARG A 27 0.08 -19.84 -4.19
CA ARG A 27 -0.65 -21.09 -3.91
C ARG A 27 0.01 -21.87 -2.78
N GLU A 28 1.34 -22.02 -2.80
CA GLU A 28 2.09 -22.71 -1.74
C GLU A 28 1.91 -22.04 -0.37
N VAL A 29 2.01 -20.71 -0.31
CA VAL A 29 1.81 -19.97 0.95
C VAL A 29 0.35 -20.06 1.41
N SER A 30 -0.61 -20.00 0.48
CA SER A 30 -2.04 -20.17 0.78
C SER A 30 -2.33 -21.57 1.33
N GLN A 31 -1.77 -22.61 0.70
CA GLN A 31 -1.90 -23.99 1.15
C GLN A 31 -1.29 -24.19 2.53
N CYS A 32 -0.15 -23.55 2.82
CA CYS A 32 0.47 -23.58 4.14
C CYS A 32 -0.48 -23.00 5.21
N ALA A 33 -1.10 -21.85 4.93
CA ALA A 33 -2.08 -21.25 5.84
C ALA A 33 -3.27 -22.19 6.10
N GLU A 34 -3.78 -22.85 5.05
CA GLU A 34 -4.88 -23.81 5.15
C GLU A 34 -4.49 -25.07 5.94
N ASN A 35 -3.30 -25.62 5.71
CA ASN A 35 -2.77 -26.78 6.43
C ASN A 35 -2.54 -26.51 7.94
N MET A 36 -2.34 -25.25 8.32
CA MET A 36 -2.26 -24.84 9.72
C MET A 36 -3.65 -24.62 10.37
N ASN A 37 -4.73 -25.04 9.71
CA ASN A 37 -6.13 -24.79 10.09
C ASN A 37 -6.57 -23.32 9.93
N GLY A 38 -5.95 -22.58 9.00
CA GLY A 38 -6.38 -21.23 8.66
C GLY A 38 -7.74 -21.22 7.97
N VAL A 39 -8.70 -20.50 8.54
CA VAL A 39 -10.04 -20.33 7.96
C VAL A 39 -10.03 -19.15 6.99
N LYS A 40 -10.38 -19.38 5.74
CA LYS A 40 -10.48 -18.33 4.72
C LYS A 40 -11.63 -17.37 5.02
N GLU A 41 -11.34 -16.07 5.15
CA GLU A 41 -12.32 -15.03 5.49
C GLU A 41 -12.74 -14.18 4.30
N GLY A 42 -11.96 -14.16 3.22
CA GLY A 42 -12.32 -13.41 2.02
C GLY A 42 -11.11 -12.91 1.24
N ARG A 43 -11.40 -12.11 0.22
CA ARG A 43 -10.38 -11.40 -0.56
C ARG A 43 -10.14 -10.02 0.04
N TRP A 44 -8.92 -9.52 -0.07
CA TRP A 44 -8.58 -8.15 0.31
C TRP A 44 -7.83 -7.47 -0.82
N LYS A 45 -7.96 -6.15 -0.89
CA LYS A 45 -7.24 -5.29 -1.82
C LYS A 45 -6.86 -3.98 -1.15
N SER A 46 -5.67 -3.50 -1.45
CA SER A 46 -5.17 -2.20 -0.99
C SER A 46 -4.30 -1.57 -2.06
N THR A 47 -4.24 -0.24 -2.08
CA THR A 47 -3.41 0.50 -3.02
C THR A 47 -2.48 1.43 -2.25
N LEU A 48 -1.18 1.38 -2.57
CA LEU A 48 -0.17 2.30 -2.06
C LEU A 48 0.34 3.14 -3.22
N THR A 49 0.22 4.45 -3.12
CA THR A 49 0.57 5.38 -4.20
C THR A 49 1.64 6.35 -3.72
N PHE A 50 2.70 6.53 -4.49
CA PHE A 50 3.73 7.53 -4.23
C PHE A 50 3.40 8.83 -4.97
N TYR A 51 3.29 9.91 -4.21
CA TYR A 51 3.01 11.25 -4.72
C TYR A 51 4.21 12.16 -4.58
N ARG A 52 4.45 12.93 -5.65
CA ARG A 52 5.37 14.07 -5.63
C ARG A 52 4.61 15.37 -5.76
N PRO A 53 4.99 16.42 -5.01
CA PRO A 53 4.39 17.73 -5.20
C PRO A 53 4.59 18.21 -6.64
N MET A 54 3.56 18.82 -7.21
CA MET A 54 3.74 19.58 -8.44
C MET A 54 4.38 20.92 -8.07
N ILE A 55 5.48 21.27 -8.73
CA ILE A 55 6.16 22.54 -8.52
C ILE A 55 5.29 23.62 -9.19
N ALA A 56 4.66 24.47 -8.38
CA ALA A 56 3.99 25.66 -8.91
C ALA A 56 5.05 26.77 -9.06
N ARG A 57 4.93 27.61 -10.10
CA ARG A 57 5.85 28.72 -10.42
C ARG A 57 6.10 29.71 -9.26
N TYR A 58 5.27 29.70 -8.22
CA TYR A 58 5.39 30.51 -7.02
C TYR A 58 5.78 29.63 -5.84
N ALA A 59 7.08 29.53 -5.60
CA ALA A 59 7.69 28.75 -4.53
C ALA A 59 7.41 29.37 -3.16
N LEU A 60 6.26 29.04 -2.56
CA LEU A 60 6.12 29.13 -1.12
C LEU A 60 6.81 27.92 -0.50
N THR A 61 7.98 28.20 0.08
CA THR A 61 8.75 27.41 1.05
C THR A 61 8.81 25.90 0.79
N SER A 62 9.97 25.47 0.28
CA SER A 62 10.47 24.09 0.16
C SER A 62 10.11 23.16 1.34
N GLU A 63 9.91 23.71 2.54
CA GLU A 63 9.64 22.96 3.77
C GLU A 63 8.29 22.22 3.80
N LEU A 64 7.28 22.72 3.05
CA LEU A 64 5.88 22.25 3.13
C LEU A 64 5.49 21.20 2.08
N ARG A 65 6.19 21.13 0.94
CA ARG A 65 5.82 20.22 -0.15
C ARG A 65 6.75 19.02 -0.18
N ARG A 66 6.42 18.02 0.63
CA ARG A 66 7.20 16.76 0.72
C ARG A 66 6.49 15.63 0.00
N ASP A 67 7.28 14.72 -0.56
CA ASP A 67 6.80 13.45 -1.07
C ASP A 67 6.10 12.68 0.05
N PHE A 68 4.99 12.03 -0.27
CA PHE A 68 4.26 11.18 0.67
C PHE A 68 3.77 9.91 -0.01
N LEU A 69 3.45 8.91 0.80
CA LEU A 69 2.72 7.73 0.34
C LEU A 69 1.25 7.88 0.70
N GLY A 70 0.39 7.75 -0.27
CA GLY A 70 -1.05 7.60 -0.09
C GLY A 70 -1.41 6.13 0.02
N PHE A 71 -2.29 5.76 0.94
CA PHE A 71 -2.70 4.37 1.15
C PHE A 71 -4.22 4.28 1.30
N SER A 72 -4.82 3.38 0.54
CA SER A 72 -6.25 3.06 0.61
C SER A 72 -6.46 1.56 0.78
N MET A 73 -7.51 1.20 1.52
CA MET A 73 -7.87 -0.20 1.76
C MET A 73 -9.33 -0.41 1.39
N HIS A 74 -9.63 -1.53 0.74
CA HIS A 74 -10.99 -1.85 0.30
C HIS A 74 -11.95 -2.11 1.46
N ASP A 75 -11.45 -2.53 2.62
CA ASP A 75 -12.25 -2.72 3.84
C ASP A 75 -12.61 -1.38 4.52
N GLN A 76 -11.96 -0.27 4.16
CA GLN A 76 -12.26 1.08 4.65
C GLN A 76 -12.39 2.05 3.47
N PRO A 77 -13.44 1.92 2.64
CA PRO A 77 -13.55 2.62 1.37
C PRO A 77 -13.63 4.15 1.51
N ASN A 78 -14.06 4.66 2.66
CA ASN A 78 -14.21 6.11 2.87
C ASN A 78 -12.94 6.78 3.42
N LYS A 79 -11.86 6.01 3.58
CA LYS A 79 -10.64 6.50 4.23
C LYS A 79 -9.44 6.46 3.30
N TYR A 80 -8.59 7.45 3.51
CA TYR A 80 -7.30 7.57 2.86
C TYR A 80 -6.24 7.93 3.88
N TYR A 81 -5.05 7.36 3.75
CA TYR A 81 -3.95 7.59 4.67
C TYR A 81 -2.78 8.24 3.96
N PHE A 82 -2.28 9.33 4.52
CA PHE A 82 -1.01 9.94 4.13
C PHE A 82 0.09 9.45 5.06
N ILE A 83 1.18 8.97 4.50
CA ILE A 83 2.36 8.55 5.25
C ILE A 83 3.52 9.47 4.84
N ILE A 84 3.88 10.39 5.73
CA ILE A 84 4.99 11.32 5.56
C ILE A 84 6.20 10.71 6.28
N ARG A 85 6.97 9.90 5.54
CA ARG A 85 8.07 9.09 6.10
C ARG A 85 9.11 9.92 6.85
N ALA A 86 9.45 11.10 6.33
CA ALA A 86 10.44 12.01 6.93
C ALA A 86 10.06 12.45 8.36
N GLN A 87 8.76 12.49 8.67
CA GLN A 87 8.23 12.93 9.95
C GLN A 87 7.65 11.77 10.78
N ARG A 88 7.71 10.52 10.26
CA ARG A 88 7.05 9.35 10.85
C ARG A 88 5.56 9.61 11.16
N LEU A 89 4.92 10.42 10.32
CA LEU A 89 3.55 10.88 10.51
C LEU A 89 2.59 10.08 9.61
N VAL A 90 1.46 9.66 10.18
CA VAL A 90 0.33 9.09 9.45
C VAL A 90 -0.89 9.97 9.68
N LEU A 91 -1.50 10.44 8.60
CA LEU A 91 -2.73 11.25 8.65
C LEU A 91 -3.87 10.47 8.02
N GLU A 92 -4.99 10.38 8.72
CA GLU A 92 -6.25 9.88 8.16
C GLU A 92 -7.01 11.05 7.51
N ALA A 93 -7.57 10.80 6.33
CA ALA A 93 -8.40 11.74 5.58
C ALA A 93 -9.55 10.99 4.90
N ASP A 94 -10.52 11.76 4.41
CA ASP A 94 -11.56 11.24 3.53
C ASP A 94 -11.00 10.84 2.16
N LEU A 95 -11.56 9.81 1.52
CA LEU A 95 -11.15 9.34 0.19
C LEU A 95 -11.15 10.44 -0.88
N LEU A 96 -12.06 11.43 -0.76
CA LEU A 96 -12.20 12.57 -1.68
C LEU A 96 -10.93 13.42 -1.78
N ILE A 97 -10.00 13.32 -0.82
CA ILE A 97 -8.73 14.04 -0.87
C ILE A 97 -7.94 13.75 -2.14
N GLN A 98 -8.06 12.55 -2.70
CA GLN A 98 -7.42 12.20 -3.97
C GLN A 98 -7.93 13.09 -5.11
N THR A 99 -9.25 13.26 -5.21
CA THR A 99 -9.89 14.13 -6.21
C THR A 99 -9.53 15.60 -6.00
N ILE A 100 -9.47 16.05 -4.74
CA ILE A 100 -9.05 17.42 -4.42
C ILE A 100 -7.60 17.66 -4.90
N MET A 101 -6.69 16.73 -4.60
CA MET A 101 -5.28 16.86 -4.98
C MET A 101 -5.08 16.89 -6.50
N GLU A 102 -5.84 16.07 -7.23
CA GLU A 102 -5.88 16.03 -8.69
C GLU A 102 -6.41 17.33 -9.27
N LYS A 103 -7.57 17.83 -8.80
CA LYS A 103 -8.17 19.08 -9.28
C LYS A 103 -7.31 20.31 -9.01
N LEU A 104 -6.67 20.36 -7.85
CA LEU A 104 -5.76 21.45 -7.49
C LEU A 104 -4.39 21.34 -8.16
N GLN A 105 -4.11 20.21 -8.85
CA GLN A 105 -2.79 19.91 -9.38
C GLN A 105 -1.69 20.10 -8.34
N SER A 106 -1.97 19.69 -7.10
CA SER A 106 -1.07 19.91 -5.97
C SER A 106 0.01 18.83 -5.90
N TYR A 107 -0.36 17.60 -6.28
CA TYR A 107 0.51 16.44 -6.26
C TYR A 107 0.29 15.57 -7.50
N LYS A 108 1.38 15.09 -8.09
CA LYS A 108 1.38 14.11 -9.19
C LYS A 108 1.64 12.71 -8.62
N MET A 109 0.78 11.77 -8.96
CA MET A 109 1.06 10.35 -8.78
C MET A 109 2.26 9.94 -9.65
N ARG A 110 3.26 9.29 -9.07
CA ARG A 110 4.43 8.78 -9.83
C ARG A 110 4.36 7.27 -10.03
N VAL A 111 3.97 6.56 -8.98
CA VAL A 111 3.88 5.11 -9.00
C VAL A 111 2.80 4.66 -8.04
N ALA A 112 2.07 3.62 -8.39
CA ALA A 112 1.16 2.96 -7.47
C ALA A 112 1.40 1.45 -7.46
N LEU A 113 1.22 0.87 -6.28
CA LEU A 113 1.30 -0.57 -6.03
C LEU A 113 -0.09 -1.05 -5.62
N ASN A 114 -0.58 -2.06 -6.33
CA ASN A 114 -1.78 -2.79 -5.93
C ASN A 114 -1.37 -4.05 -5.18
N PHE A 115 -1.92 -4.18 -3.98
CA PHE A 115 -1.88 -5.40 -3.19
C PHE A 115 -3.22 -6.10 -3.33
N GLU A 116 -3.21 -7.38 -3.66
CA GLU A 116 -4.42 -8.19 -3.70
C GLU A 116 -4.14 -9.61 -3.21
N GLY A 117 -5.11 -10.20 -2.53
CA GLY A 117 -4.92 -11.50 -1.93
C GLY A 117 -6.10 -12.04 -1.16
N ILE A 118 -5.80 -13.00 -0.29
CA ILE A 118 -6.75 -13.71 0.56
C ILE A 118 -6.41 -13.44 2.03
N GLN A 119 -7.44 -13.24 2.84
CA GLN A 119 -7.35 -13.16 4.28
C GLN A 119 -7.73 -14.50 4.90
N TYR A 120 -6.93 -14.93 5.87
CA TYR A 120 -7.13 -16.12 6.67
C TYR A 120 -7.18 -15.71 8.15
N ARG A 121 -7.99 -16.44 8.93
CA ARG A 121 -7.96 -16.41 10.39
C ARG A 121 -7.31 -17.68 10.90
N LEU A 122 -6.22 -17.53 11.63
CA LEU A 122 -5.42 -18.60 12.20
C LEU A 122 -5.39 -18.44 13.72
N GLY A 123 -6.29 -19.11 14.43
CA GLY A 123 -6.52 -18.85 15.85
C GLY A 123 -6.94 -17.40 16.10
N ASP A 124 -6.13 -16.66 16.85
CA ASP A 124 -6.29 -15.24 17.18
C ASP A 124 -5.59 -14.29 16.18
N PHE A 125 -4.90 -14.83 15.17
CA PHE A 125 -4.20 -14.05 14.15
C PHE A 125 -5.05 -13.87 12.89
N GLN A 126 -4.98 -12.65 12.35
CA GLN A 126 -5.43 -12.35 11.00
C GLN A 126 -4.20 -12.34 10.07
N VAL A 127 -4.20 -13.22 9.08
CA VAL A 127 -3.09 -13.40 8.13
C VAL A 127 -3.57 -13.01 6.73
N ARG A 128 -2.92 -12.00 6.13
CA ARG A 128 -3.19 -11.56 4.76
C ARG A 128 -2.07 -12.04 3.84
N VAL A 129 -2.38 -12.96 2.94
CA VAL A 129 -1.46 -13.47 1.92
C VAL A 129 -1.86 -12.84 0.58
N GLY A 130 -0.91 -12.22 -0.11
CA GLY A 130 -1.19 -11.55 -1.38
C GLY A 130 0.06 -11.23 -2.17
N LYS A 131 -0.15 -10.84 -3.43
CA LYS A 131 0.92 -10.30 -4.29
C LYS A 131 0.83 -8.79 -4.32
N VAL A 132 1.96 -8.18 -4.65
CA VAL A 132 2.07 -6.78 -5.01
C VAL A 132 2.36 -6.67 -6.51
N ALA A 133 1.69 -5.76 -7.19
CA ALA A 133 1.91 -5.46 -8.60
C ALA A 133 1.98 -3.95 -8.80
N LEU A 134 2.85 -3.52 -9.71
CA LEU A 134 2.90 -2.13 -10.16
C LEU A 134 1.64 -1.80 -10.96
N ILE A 135 1.03 -0.67 -10.67
CA ILE A 135 0.06 -0.04 -11.55
C ILE A 135 0.85 0.91 -12.43
N ASN A 136 0.98 0.58 -13.71
CA ASN A 136 1.68 1.47 -14.64
C ASN A 136 0.88 2.77 -14.78
N SER A 137 1.43 3.87 -14.26
CA SER A 137 1.14 5.22 -14.74
C SER A 137 2.40 5.74 -15.41
N GLU A 138 2.47 5.50 -16.72
CA GLU A 138 3.47 5.98 -17.68
C GLU A 138 4.94 5.62 -17.41
N SER A 139 5.55 5.03 -18.43
CA SER A 139 6.97 4.74 -18.56
C SER A 139 7.81 6.01 -18.56
N GLU A 140 8.45 6.33 -17.43
CA GLU A 140 9.67 7.13 -17.40
C GLU A 140 10.71 6.46 -16.49
N GLY A 141 11.72 5.89 -17.14
CA GLY A 141 13.11 5.75 -16.70
C GLY A 141 13.39 5.30 -15.26
N ASN A 142 13.92 4.07 -15.15
CA ASN A 142 14.98 3.67 -14.22
C ASN A 142 15.41 4.74 -13.20
N CYS A 143 14.95 4.60 -11.96
CA CYS A 143 15.53 5.25 -10.79
C CYS A 143 15.37 4.34 -9.55
N PHE A 144 16.02 3.19 -9.57
CA PHE A 144 16.55 2.57 -8.35
C PHE A 144 18.07 2.68 -8.41
N GLY A 145 18.59 3.71 -7.75
CA GLY A 145 19.95 3.82 -7.27
C GLY A 145 19.91 3.97 -5.76
#